data_AF-A0A848WZ67-F1
#
_entry.id   AF-A0A848WZ67-F1
#
_cell.length_a   1.000
_cell.length_b   1.000
_cell.length_c   1.000
_cell.angle_alpha   90.00
_cell.angle_beta   90.00
_cell.angle_gamma   90.00
#
_symmetry.space_group_name_H-M   'P 1'
#
loop_
_entity.id
_entity.type
_entity.pdbx_description
1 polymer ?
#
loop_
_entity_poly.entity_id
_entity_poly.type
_entity_poly.pdbx_seq_one_letter_code
_entity_poly.pdbx_strand_id
1 'polypeptide(L)' 'MNRFLLLLLTILPIGAVGADQSRPNILWILVDDMSANFSCYGEKTITTPHVDKLAGEGLKF' A
#
# COMPACT_ATOMS: atom_id res chain seq x y z
N MET A 1 -42.09 -1.87 -22.05
CA MET A 1 -40.62 -1.82 -22.23
C MET A 1 -39.87 -1.32 -20.99
N ASN A 2 -40.41 -0.36 -20.22
CA ASN A 2 -39.71 0.25 -19.07
C ASN A 2 -39.57 -0.64 -17.82
N ARG A 3 -40.38 -1.71 -17.68
CA ARG A 3 -40.30 -2.64 -16.54
C ARG A 3 -39.13 -3.62 -16.62
N PHE A 4 -38.72 -3.97 -17.84
CA PHE A 4 -37.58 -4.85 -18.09
C PHE A 4 -36.25 -4.13 -17.80
N LEU A 5 -36.21 -2.81 -18.02
CA LEU A 5 -35.08 -1.94 -17.72
C LEU A 5 -34.84 -1.79 -16.20
N LEU A 6 -35.92 -1.75 -15.41
CA LEU A 6 -35.86 -1.73 -13.93
C LEU A 6 -35.33 -3.06 -13.36
N LEU A 7 -35.69 -4.19 -13.96
CA LEU A 7 -35.20 -5.53 -13.56
C LEU A 7 -33.73 -5.75 -13.93
N LEU A 8 -33.24 -5.13 -15.00
CA LEU A 8 -31.83 -5.20 -15.39
C LEU A 8 -30.92 -4.38 -14.44
N LEU A 9 -31.44 -3.28 -13.87
CA LEU A 9 -30.69 -2.41 -12.96
C LEU A 9 -30.49 -3.05 -11.57
N THR A 10 -31.34 -4.01 -11.18
CA THR A 10 -31.26 -4.69 -9.87
C THR A 10 -30.27 -5.85 -9.83
N ILE A 11 -29.72 -6.30 -10.97
CA ILE A 11 -28.81 -7.45 -11.06
C ILE A 11 -27.35 -6.99 -11.26
N LEU A 12 -27.02 -5.70 -11.06
CA LEU A 12 -25.61 -5.33 -11.02
C LEU A 12 -24.98 -6.04 -9.81
N PRO A 13 -24.03 -6.97 -10.02
CA PRO A 13 -23.36 -7.61 -8.91
C PRO A 13 -22.60 -6.51 -8.20
N ILE A 14 -22.99 -6.23 -6.96
CA ILE A 14 -22.15 -5.49 -6.03
C ILE A 14 -20.87 -6.33 -5.95
N GLY A 15 -19.83 -5.86 -6.64
CA GLY A 15 -18.56 -6.55 -6.76
C GLY A 15 -18.12 -7.03 -5.39
N ALA A 16 -17.67 -8.28 -5.34
CA ALA A 16 -17.24 -8.97 -4.13
C ALA A 16 -16.56 -8.00 -3.16
N VAL A 17 -17.16 -7.80 -1.99
CA VAL A 17 -16.54 -7.05 -0.89
C VAL A 17 -15.20 -7.71 -0.65
N GLY A 18 -14.15 -6.90 -0.83
CA GLY A 18 -12.78 -7.32 -1.06
C GLY A 18 -12.16 -8.15 0.05
N ALA A 19 -10.94 -8.61 -0.24
CA ALA A 19 -10.08 -9.41 0.63
C ALA A 19 -10.24 -9.09 2.11
N ASP A 20 -10.25 -10.14 2.94
CA ASP A 20 -10.37 -10.07 4.40
C ASP A 20 -9.46 -8.99 5.00
N GLN A 21 -10.05 -7.82 5.30
CA GLN A 21 -9.32 -6.65 5.82
C GLN A 21 -8.73 -6.90 7.21
N SER A 22 -9.16 -7.97 7.90
CA SER A 22 -8.61 -8.32 9.21
C SER A 22 -7.18 -8.86 9.13
N ARG A 23 -6.78 -9.35 7.95
CA ARG A 23 -5.42 -9.84 7.70
C ARG A 23 -4.65 -8.81 6.86
N PRO A 24 -3.63 -8.14 7.42
CA PRO A 24 -2.84 -7.20 6.65
C PRO A 24 -2.03 -7.92 5.57
N ASN A 25 -1.81 -7.22 4.46
CA ASN A 25 -0.81 -7.62 3.48
C ASN A 25 0.59 -7.34 4.05
N ILE A 26 1.55 -8.22 3.75
CA ILE A 26 2.95 -8.05 4.16
C ILE A 26 3.79 -7.86 2.90
N LEU A 27 4.50 -6.74 2.85
CA LEU A 27 5.55 -6.49 1.86
C LEU A 27 6.90 -6.51 2.58
N TRP A 28 7.75 -7.47 2.23
CA TRP A 28 9.12 -7.55 2.75
C TRP A 28 10.10 -7.08 1.67
N ILE A 29 10.74 -5.94 1.91
CA ILE A 29 11.81 -5.41 1.05
C ILE A 29 13.15 -5.82 1.66
N LEU A 30 13.94 -6.60 0.92
CA LEU A 30 15.29 -6.98 1.30
C LEU A 30 16.27 -6.31 0.33
N VAL A 31 17.37 -5.77 0.86
CA VAL A 31 18.43 -5.18 0.05
C VAL A 31 19.74 -5.86 0.41
N ASP A 32 20.50 -6.23 -0.61
CA ASP A 32 21.79 -6.90 -0.46
C ASP A 32 22.93 -5.88 -0.35
N ASP A 33 23.96 -6.20 0.44
CA ASP A 33 25.18 -5.39 0.65
C ASP A 33 24.95 -3.89 0.94
N MET A 34 23.88 -3.56 1.67
CA MET A 34 23.55 -2.18 2.02
C MET A 34 23.89 -1.86 3.49
N SER A 35 24.58 -0.74 3.73
CA SER A 35 24.81 -0.19 5.07
C SER A 35 23.60 0.63 5.55
N ALA A 36 23.55 0.97 6.84
CA ALA A 36 22.52 1.84 7.42
C ALA A 36 22.68 3.34 7.06
N ASN A 37 23.44 3.68 6.02
CA ASN A 37 23.71 5.06 5.62
C ASN A 37 22.54 5.66 4.83
N PHE A 38 21.38 5.84 5.47
CA PHE A 38 20.23 6.54 4.88
C PHE A 38 20.14 7.97 5.44
N SER A 39 19.54 8.89 4.67
CA SER A 39 19.35 10.27 5.13
C SER A 39 18.45 10.33 6.38
N CYS A 40 17.48 9.43 6.53
CA CYS A 40 16.70 9.30 7.76
C CYS A 40 17.52 8.88 8.99
N TYR A 41 18.74 8.36 8.83
CA TYR A 41 19.70 8.08 9.92
C TYR A 41 20.74 9.19 10.12
N GLY A 42 20.63 10.31 9.39
CA GLY A 42 21.52 11.46 9.54
C GLY A 42 22.68 11.51 8.54
N GLU A 43 22.72 10.61 7.56
CA GLU A 43 23.62 10.75 6.41
C GLU A 43 23.31 12.03 5.63
N LYS A 44 24.35 12.75 5.19
CA LYS A 44 24.23 14.10 4.58
C LYS A 44 24.66 14.14 3.11
N THR A 45 25.31 13.09 2.62
CA THR A 45 25.92 13.04 1.29
C THR A 45 24.98 12.44 0.24
N ILE A 46 24.09 11.53 0.66
CA ILE A 46 23.12 10.89 -0.23
C ILE A 46 21.69 11.25 0.18
N THR A 47 20.78 11.11 -0.77
CA THR A 47 19.35 11.34 -0.57
C THR A 47 18.57 10.06 -0.75
N THR A 48 17.76 9.67 0.23
CA THR A 48 16.93 8.45 0.18
C THR A 48 15.44 8.77 0.40
N PRO A 49 14.81 9.61 -0.46
CA PRO A 49 13.52 10.23 -0.16
C PRO A 49 12.37 9.24 0.06
N HIS A 50 12.39 8.08 -0.61
CA HIS A 50 11.35 7.05 -0.43
C HIS A 50 11.52 6.28 0.88
N VAL A 51 12.77 6.00 1.28
CA VAL A 51 13.07 5.35 2.57
C VAL A 51 12.80 6.32 3.71
N ASP A 52 13.11 7.61 3.53
CA ASP A 52 12.84 8.65 4.51
C ASP A 52 11.34 8.82 4.76
N LYS A 53 10.54 8.81 3.68
CA LYS A 53 9.07 8.83 3.79
C LYS A 53 8.56 7.59 4.53
N LEU A 54 9.02 6.39 4.17
CA LEU A 54 8.62 5.15 4.82
C LEU A 54 8.97 5.16 6.32
N ALA A 55 10.14 5.68 6.67
CA ALA A 55 10.57 5.82 8.07
C ALA A 55 9.75 6.86 8.85
N GLY A 56 9.27 7.93 8.20
CA GLY A 56 8.42 8.95 8.81
C GLY A 56 6.96 8.51 9.00
N GLU A 57 6.48 7.58 8.19
CA GLU A 57 5.12 7.00 8.27
C GLU A 57 5.05 5.76 9.18
N GLY A 58 6.18 5.29 9.69
CA GLY A 58 6.28 4.05 10.45
C GLY A 58 7.18 4.15 11.68
N LEU A 59 7.78 3.00 12.02
CA LEU A 59 8.77 2.89 13.07
C LEU A 59 10.16 2.68 12.43
N LYS A 60 11.14 3.44 12.89
CA LYS A 60 12.55 3.31 12.52
C LYS A 60 13.35 2.89 13.75
N PHE A 61 14.27 1.93 13.58
CA PHE A 61 15.09 1.36 14.66
C PHE A 61 16.47 1.98 14.71
#